data_AF-A0A362XIP2-F1
#
_entry.id   AF-A0A362XIP2-F1
#
_cell.length_a   1.000
_cell.length_b   1.000
_cell.length_c   1.000
_cell.angle_alpha   90.00
_cell.angle_beta   90.00
_cell.angle_gamma   90.00
#
_symmetry.space_group_name_H-M   'P 1'
#
loop_
_entity.id
_entity.type
_entity.pdbx_description
1 polymer ?
#
loop_
_entity_poly.entity_id
_entity_poly.type
_entity_poly.pdbx_seq_one_letter_code
_entity_poly.pdbx_strand_id
1 'polypeptide(L)'
;LAHLVGAGIGYFMASQLLKGVEIADGLQNYFRQGFRFSFTRKKPSFRVYRNKKRTSAKPLSDQEKIDSILDKISASGYESLSAEEKDYLFRKGQK
;
A
#
# COMPACT_ATOMS: atom_id res chain seq x y z
N LEU A 1 -6.47 -10.44 22.57
CA LEU A 1 -7.37 -11.48 21.98
C LEU A 1 -6.94 -11.90 20.58
N ALA A 2 -6.66 -10.97 19.65
CA ALA A 2 -6.15 -11.28 18.31
C ALA A 2 -4.86 -12.12 18.29
N HIS A 3 -3.93 -11.90 19.22
CA HIS A 3 -2.72 -12.71 19.34
C HIS A 3 -2.98 -14.17 19.76
N LEU A 4 -3.95 -14.41 20.65
CA LEU A 4 -4.29 -15.76 21.08
C LEU A 4 -4.99 -16.54 19.96
N VAL A 5 -5.84 -15.85 19.20
CA VAL A 5 -6.49 -16.42 18.01
C VAL A 5 -5.45 -16.75 16.93
N GLY A 6 -4.51 -15.84 16.67
CA GLY A 6 -3.42 -16.08 15.71
C GLY A 6 -2.50 -17.23 16.11
N ALA A 7 -2.14 -17.33 17.40
CA ALA A 7 -1.34 -18.43 17.92
C ALA A 7 -2.06 -19.77 17.82
N GLY A 8 -3.36 -19.81 18.14
CA GLY A 8 -4.17 -21.03 18.02
C GLY A 8 -4.29 -21.52 16.58
N ILE A 9 -4.57 -20.62 15.63
CA ILE A 9 -4.66 -20.95 14.21
C ILE A 9 -3.30 -21.39 13.66
N GLY A 10 -2.23 -20.68 14.01
CA GLY A 10 -0.87 -21.01 13.57
C GLY A 10 -0.42 -22.39 14.06
N TYR A 11 -0.67 -22.73 15.33
CA TYR A 11 -0.35 -24.03 15.89
C TYR A 11 -1.14 -25.18 15.22
N PHE A 12 -2.44 -24.96 14.96
CA PHE A 12 -3.27 -25.95 14.27
C PHE A 12 -2.77 -26.20 12.84
N MET A 13 -2.48 -25.14 12.07
CA MET A 13 -1.96 -25.28 10.71
C MET A 13 -0.60 -25.98 10.67
N ALA A 14 0.33 -25.60 11.57
CA ALA A 14 1.63 -26.26 11.69
C ALA A 14 1.51 -27.75 12.02
N SER A 15 0.61 -28.10 12.94
CA SER A 15 0.37 -29.51 13.33
C SER A 15 -0.19 -30.35 12.18
N GLN A 16 -0.99 -29.75 11.29
CA GLN A 16 -1.55 -30.46 10.15
C GLN A 16 -0.56 -30.63 8.99
N LEU A 17 0.35 -29.66 8.81
CA LEU A 17 1.46 -29.78 7.85
C LEU A 17 2.41 -30.92 8.22
N LEU A 18 2.71 -31.09 9.51
CA LEU A 18 3.54 -32.20 10.00
C LEU A 18 2.91 -33.58 9.78
N LYS A 19 1.58 -33.66 9.67
CA LYS A 19 0.85 -34.91 9.38
C LYS A 19 0.78 -35.25 7.89
N GLY A 20 1.43 -34.46 7.02
CA GLY A 20 1.41 -34.67 5.58
C GLY A 20 0.04 -34.40 4.93
N VAL A 21 -0.86 -33.70 5.64
CA VAL A 21 -2.14 -33.29 5.06
C VAL A 21 -1.89 -32.07 4.19
N GLU A 22 -2.05 -32.23 2.88
CA GLU A 22 -1.92 -31.13 1.90
C GLU A 22 -3.14 -30.19 1.95
N ILE A 23 -3.32 -29.52 3.10
CA ILE A 23 -4.35 -28.49 3.29
C ILE A 23 -4.21 -27.38 2.24
N ALA A 24 -2.99 -27.16 1.73
CA ALA A 24 -2.68 -26.21 0.69
C ALA A 24 -3.56 -26.40 -0.56
N ASP A 25 -3.80 -27.64 -0.99
CA ASP A 25 -4.54 -27.94 -2.22
C ASP A 25 -6.03 -27.66 -2.08
N GLY A 26 -6.63 -28.08 -0.96
CA GLY A 26 -8.03 -27.79 -0.64
C GLY A 26 -8.30 -26.28 -0.51
N LEU A 27 -7.37 -25.57 0.16
CA LEU A 27 -7.45 -24.12 0.31
C LEU A 27 -7.27 -23.40 -1.03
N GLN A 28 -6.30 -23.82 -1.84
CA GLN A 28 -6.07 -23.27 -3.16
C GLN A 28 -7.30 -23.44 -4.06
N ASN A 29 -7.94 -24.62 -4.02
CA ASN A 29 -9.13 -24.88 -4.82
C ASN A 29 -10.34 -24.05 -4.35
N TYR A 30 -10.50 -23.87 -3.03
CA TYR A 30 -11.51 -22.99 -2.45
C TYR A 30 -11.35 -21.53 -2.90
N PHE A 31 -10.12 -20.99 -2.82
CA PHE A 31 -9.82 -19.63 -3.29
C PHE A 31 -10.01 -19.50 -4.80
N ARG A 32 -9.55 -20.47 -5.60
CA ARG A 32 -9.76 -20.46 -7.06
C ARG A 32 -11.25 -20.46 -7.42
N GLN A 33 -12.08 -21.23 -6.71
CA GLN A 33 -13.52 -21.28 -6.96
C GLN A 33 -14.22 -19.97 -6.54
N GLY A 34 -13.84 -19.40 -5.40
CA GLY A 34 -14.37 -18.11 -4.94
C GLY A 34 -13.97 -16.93 -5.84
N PHE A 35 -12.73 -16.89 -6.32
CA PHE A 35 -12.25 -15.83 -7.22
C PHE A 35 -12.88 -15.89 -8.63
N ARG A 36 -13.22 -17.09 -9.11
CA ARG A 36 -13.87 -17.27 -10.43
C ARG A 36 -15.24 -16.61 -10.54
N PHE A 37 -15.99 -16.50 -9.43
CA PHE A 37 -17.29 -15.83 -9.41
C PHE A 37 -17.20 -14.30 -9.36
N SER A 38 -16.05 -13.73 -8.98
CA SER A 38 -15.89 -12.26 -8.81
C SER A 38 -15.48 -11.55 -10.11
N PHE A 39 -14.82 -12.26 -11.04
CA PHE A 39 -14.16 -11.65 -12.21
C PHE A 39 -14.97 -11.62 -13.52
N THR A 40 -16.21 -12.14 -13.56
CA THR A 40 -17.03 -12.17 -14.78
C THR A 40 -17.93 -10.94 -14.97
N ARG A 41 -17.69 -9.84 -14.25
CA ARG A 41 -18.42 -8.59 -14.51
C ARG A 41 -18.01 -8.02 -15.87
N LYS A 42 -18.92 -8.10 -16.85
CA LYS A 42 -18.78 -7.42 -18.14
C LYS A 42 -18.42 -5.95 -17.89
N LYS A 43 -17.31 -5.49 -18.47
CA LYS A 43 -16.87 -4.09 -18.36
C LYS A 43 -17.96 -3.19 -18.94
N PRO A 44 -18.51 -2.21 -18.20
CA PRO A 44 -19.38 -1.23 -18.80
C PRO A 44 -18.57 -0.38 -19.78
N SER A 45 -19.07 -0.22 -21.00
CA SER A 45 -18.48 0.72 -21.96
C SER A 45 -18.84 2.14 -21.54
N PHE A 46 -17.94 2.82 -20.82
CA PHE A 46 -18.12 4.22 -20.46
C PHE A 46 -17.66 5.13 -21.61
N ARG A 47 -18.59 5.94 -22.16
CA ARG A 47 -18.27 7.00 -23.11
C ARG A 47 -17.83 8.24 -22.34
N VAL A 48 -16.54 8.56 -22.35
CA VAL A 48 -15.99 9.70 -21.62
C VAL A 48 -15.97 10.93 -22.52
N TYR A 49 -16.73 11.98 -22.17
CA TYR A 49 -16.56 13.31 -22.74
C TYR A 49 -15.42 14.02 -22.01
N ARG A 50 -14.31 14.29 -22.71
CA ARG A 50 -13.19 15.05 -22.16
C ARG A 50 -13.56 16.53 -22.09
N ASN A 51 -14.04 16.98 -20.94
CA ASN A 51 -14.09 18.40 -20.65
C ASN A 51 -12.68 18.87 -20.25
N LYS A 52 -12.11 19.82 -20.99
CA LYS A 52 -10.74 20.32 -20.78
C LYS A 52 -10.73 21.19 -19.53
N LYS A 53 -10.73 20.57 -18.35
CA LYS A 53 -10.57 21.27 -17.07
C LYS A 53 -9.21 21.96 -17.10
N ARG A 54 -9.21 23.28 -16.91
CA ARG A 54 -8.01 24.04 -16.60
C ARG A 54 -7.38 23.39 -15.38
N THR A 55 -6.17 22.86 -15.54
CA THR A 55 -5.35 22.37 -14.43
C THR A 55 -4.96 23.58 -13.60
N SER A 56 -5.80 23.95 -12.64
CA SER A 56 -5.32 24.73 -11.50
C SER A 56 -4.25 23.87 -10.84
N ALA A 57 -3.00 24.32 -10.88
CA ALA A 57 -1.90 23.67 -10.16
C ALA A 57 -2.39 23.47 -8.72
N LYS A 58 -2.64 22.22 -8.34
CA LYS A 58 -3.01 21.92 -6.97
C LYS A 58 -1.79 22.29 -6.12
N PRO A 59 -1.97 22.99 -4.99
CA PRO A 59 -0.86 23.19 -4.09
C PRO A 59 -0.30 21.82 -3.72
N LEU A 60 1.02 21.66 -3.88
CA LEU A 60 1.74 20.46 -3.47
C LEU A 60 1.31 20.10 -2.05
N SER A 61 0.89 18.86 -1.88
CA SER A 61 0.58 18.32 -0.58
C SER A 61 1.82 18.39 0.32
N ASP A 62 1.59 18.41 1.63
CA ASP A 62 2.69 18.38 2.60
C ASP A 62 3.60 17.17 2.39
N GLN A 63 3.04 16.02 1.97
CA GLN A 63 3.82 14.82 1.70
C GLN A 63 4.73 14.99 0.47
N GLU A 64 4.21 15.53 -0.62
CA GLU A 64 5.01 15.76 -1.84
C GLU A 64 6.18 16.73 -1.58
N LYS A 65 5.99 17.70 -0.67
CA LYS A 65 7.09 18.58 -0.24
C LYS A 65 8.15 17.82 0.55
N ILE A 66 7.74 16.97 1.50
CA ILE A 66 8.67 16.12 2.25
C ILE A 66 9.46 15.23 1.30
N ASP A 67 8.78 14.53 0.38
CA ASP A 67 9.41 13.60 -0.55
C ASP A 67 10.44 14.32 -1.43
N SER A 68 10.12 15.52 -1.95
CA SER A 68 11.07 16.31 -2.73
C SER A 68 12.32 16.73 -1.95
N ILE A 69 12.18 16.98 -0.64
CA ILE A 69 13.30 17.32 0.23
C ILE A 69 14.15 16.07 0.49
N LEU A 70 13.51 14.91 0.72
CA LEU A 70 14.22 13.64 0.90
C LEU A 70 15.01 13.25 -0.36
N ASP A 71 14.46 13.50 -1.55
CA ASP A 71 15.16 13.26 -2.82
C ASP A 71 16.42 14.12 -2.95
N LYS A 72 16.37 15.40 -2.54
CA LYS A 72 17.57 16.26 -2.49
C LYS A 72 18.62 15.75 -1.51
N ILE A 73 18.20 15.32 -0.31
CA ILE A 73 19.13 14.71 0.66
C ILE A 73 19.78 13.47 0.06
N SER A 74 19.00 12.62 -0.61
CA SER A 74 19.49 11.39 -1.25
C SER A 74 20.52 11.69 -2.35
N ALA A 75 20.28 12.74 -3.15
CA ALA A 75 21.15 13.10 -4.27
C ALA A 75 22.43 13.84 -3.85
N SER A 76 22.34 14.78 -2.91
CA SER A 76 23.43 15.73 -2.59
C SER A 76 23.71 15.94 -1.10
N GLY A 77 22.99 15.24 -0.21
CA GLY A 77 23.18 15.30 1.24
C GLY A 77 22.40 16.42 1.94
N TYR A 78 22.39 16.40 3.27
CA TYR A 78 21.60 17.35 4.08
C TYR A 78 22.07 18.80 3.95
N GLU A 79 23.36 19.02 3.68
CA GLU A 79 23.91 20.37 3.54
C GLU A 79 23.44 21.10 2.28
N SER A 80 22.89 20.38 1.28
CA SER A 80 22.33 21.01 0.09
C SER A 80 20.93 21.61 0.29
N LEU A 81 20.32 21.44 1.47
CA LEU A 81 19.00 21.99 1.77
C LEU A 81 19.05 23.48 2.08
N SER A 82 18.04 24.21 1.63
CA SER A 82 17.85 25.60 2.03
C SER A 82 17.48 25.72 3.52
N ALA A 83 17.68 26.89 4.11
CA ALA A 83 17.28 27.14 5.50
C ALA A 83 15.78 26.86 5.73
N GLU A 84 14.93 27.16 4.74
CA GLU A 84 13.49 26.92 4.78
C GLU A 84 13.14 25.42 4.74
N GLU A 85 13.85 24.64 3.92
CA GLU A 85 13.65 23.18 3.83
C GLU A 85 14.08 22.49 5.12
N LYS A 86 15.18 22.94 5.72
CA LYS A 86 15.66 22.45 7.02
C LYS A 86 14.65 22.78 8.14
N ASP A 87 14.15 24.01 8.21
CA ASP A 87 13.12 24.39 9.18
C ASP A 87 11.81 23.60 8.99
N TYR A 88 11.41 23.40 7.73
CA TYR A 88 10.23 22.60 7.41
C TYR A 88 10.35 21.15 7.91
N LEU A 89 11.48 20.49 7.66
CA LEU A 89 11.74 19.14 8.18
C LEU A 89 11.75 19.10 9.70
N PHE A 90 12.39 20.08 10.35
CA PHE A 90 12.46 20.15 11.80
C PHE A 90 11.06 20.27 12.42
N ARG A 91 10.23 21.18 11.90
CA ARG A 91 8.85 21.38 12.35
C ARG A 91 7.96 20.15 12.13
N LYS A 92 8.21 19.37 11.07
CA LYS A 92 7.47 18.13 10.81
C LYS A 92 7.93 16.96 11.68
N GLY A 93 9.23 16.89 12.03
CA GLY A 93 9.79 15.84 12.90
C GLY A 93 9.55 16.03 14.40
N GLN A 94 9.10 17.21 14.84
CA GLN A 94 8.75 17.49 16.25
C GLN A 94 7.30 17.13 16.64
N LYS A 95 6.52 16.56 15.73
CA LYS A 95 5.19 16.00 16.02
C LYS A 95 5.26 14.50 16.18
#